data_AF-A0A2H1EG13-F1
#
_entry.id   AF-A0A2H1EG13-F1
#
_cell.length_a   1.000
_cell.length_b   1.000
_cell.length_c   1.000
_cell.angle_alpha   90.00
_cell.angle_beta   90.00
_cell.angle_gamma   90.00
#
_symmetry.space_group_name_H-M   'P 1'
#
loop_
_entity.id
_entity.type
_entity.pdbx_description
1 polymer ?
#
loop_
_entity_poly.entity_id
_entity_poly.type
_entity_poly.pdbx_seq_one_letter_code
_entity_poly.pdbx_strand_id
1 'polypeptide(L)'
;MTCKGICTRYKAQKPVGTGRYASGQKRCQICEIFIKWEGLWCPCCGYRLRTKPRNLKYKAKLRARVEADQLEAVAVKAAEVEEIELEPIAVKSAKKTKTAKAKTTKAKTVKAAAKKVAVTPVAI
;
A
#
# COMPACT_ATOMS: atom_id res chain seq x y z
N MET A 1 17.01 -3.78 21.78
CA MET A 1 17.19 -2.35 21.50
C MET A 1 16.12 -1.57 22.25
N THR A 2 16.51 -0.75 23.21
CA THR A 2 15.62 0.13 23.98
C THR A 2 15.39 1.45 23.24
N CYS A 3 14.36 2.20 23.61
CA CYS A 3 14.07 3.50 22.99
C CYS A 3 15.03 4.57 23.52
N LYS A 4 15.73 5.28 22.63
CA LYS A 4 16.66 6.39 22.93
C LYS A 4 16.00 7.77 23.11
N GLY A 5 14.67 7.87 23.05
CA GLY A 5 13.93 9.13 23.21
C GLY A 5 13.95 10.11 22.03
N ILE A 6 14.85 9.99 21.05
CA ILE A 6 14.97 10.92 19.90
C ILE A 6 13.67 11.05 19.09
N CYS A 7 12.88 9.98 19.04
CA CYS A 7 11.67 9.90 18.24
C CYS A 7 10.51 10.80 18.73
N THR A 8 10.60 11.37 19.93
CA THR A 8 9.60 12.33 20.45
C THR A 8 9.54 13.62 19.62
N ARG A 9 10.68 14.05 19.05
CA ARG A 9 10.77 15.24 18.18
C ARG A 9 9.95 15.11 16.90
N TYR A 10 9.80 13.88 16.42
CA TYR A 10 9.08 13.55 15.19
C TYR A 10 7.67 12.99 15.46
N LYS A 11 7.18 13.11 16.69
CA LYS A 11 5.88 12.58 17.10
C LYS A 11 4.76 13.24 16.30
N ALA A 12 3.97 12.42 15.61
CA ALA A 12 2.86 12.89 14.83
C ALA A 12 1.65 13.19 15.72
N GLN A 13 1.02 14.35 15.50
CA GLN A 13 -0.24 14.71 16.13
C GLN A 13 -1.39 13.81 15.67
N LYS A 14 -2.41 13.63 16.51
CA LYS A 14 -3.57 12.80 16.15
C LYS A 14 -4.42 13.57 15.13
N PRO A 15 -4.59 13.06 13.91
CA PRO A 15 -5.45 13.71 12.94
C PRO A 15 -6.91 13.49 13.36
N VAL A 16 -7.74 14.52 13.21
CA VAL A 16 -9.18 14.44 13.47
C VAL A 16 -9.88 13.80 12.26
N GLY A 17 -10.83 12.89 12.50
CA GLY A 17 -11.65 12.23 11.47
C GLY A 17 -10.98 11.15 10.61
N THR A 18 -9.68 11.26 10.33
CA THR A 18 -8.93 10.27 9.52
C THR A 18 -8.13 9.28 10.38
N GLY A 19 -7.98 8.05 9.89
CA GLY A 19 -7.16 7.04 10.55
C GLY A 19 -5.67 7.37 10.43
N ARG A 20 -4.89 7.20 11.51
CA ARG A 20 -3.45 7.53 11.55
C ARG A 20 -2.63 6.94 10.39
N TYR A 21 -2.90 5.68 10.04
CA TYR A 21 -2.21 4.99 8.95
C TYR A 21 -2.59 5.49 7.55
N ALA A 22 -3.80 6.04 7.39
CA ALA A 22 -4.23 6.65 6.13
C ALA A 22 -3.47 7.97 5.90
N SER A 23 -3.25 8.76 6.96
CA SER A 23 -2.44 9.97 6.93
C SER A 23 -0.91 9.71 6.83
N GLY A 24 -0.49 8.48 6.51
CA GLY A 24 0.92 8.13 6.38
C GLY A 24 1.72 8.08 7.68
N GLN A 25 1.06 8.15 8.86
CA GLN A 25 1.76 8.05 10.14
C GLN A 25 2.19 6.61 10.39
N LYS A 26 3.46 6.41 10.75
CA LYS A 26 4.03 5.08 10.99
C LYS A 26 4.27 4.88 12.48
N ARG A 27 4.07 3.65 13.01
CA ARG A 27 4.28 3.33 14.44
C ARG A 27 5.59 2.56 14.65
N CYS A 28 6.50 3.00 15.54
CA CYS A 28 7.60 2.11 16.04
C CYS A 28 6.98 1.13 17.05
N GLN A 29 7.32 -0.16 16.94
CA GLN A 29 6.84 -1.15 17.90
C GLN A 29 7.54 -1.08 19.24
N ILE A 30 8.78 -0.60 19.27
CA ILE A 30 9.61 -0.48 20.48
C ILE A 30 9.27 0.80 21.24
N CYS A 31 9.29 1.94 20.55
CA CYS A 31 8.98 3.24 21.16
C CYS A 31 7.47 3.53 21.24
N GLU A 32 6.62 2.66 20.67
CA GLU A 32 5.15 2.72 20.74
C GLU A 32 4.46 3.97 20.19
N ILE A 33 5.23 4.95 19.69
CA ILE A 33 4.73 6.22 19.18
C ILE A 33 4.49 6.20 17.67
N PHE A 34 3.61 7.10 17.23
CA PHE A 34 3.39 7.44 15.82
C PHE A 34 4.30 8.58 15.40
N ILE A 35 4.97 8.41 14.26
CA ILE A 35 6.02 9.30 13.75
C ILE A 35 5.68 9.64 12.30
N LYS A 36 5.90 10.90 11.90
CA LYS A 36 5.93 11.31 10.50
C LYS A 36 7.40 11.30 10.04
N TRP A 37 7.80 10.22 9.37
CA TRP A 37 9.17 10.02 8.88
C TRP A 37 9.14 9.35 7.51
N GLU A 38 10.01 9.82 6.61
CA GLU A 38 10.06 9.33 5.23
C GLU A 38 10.63 7.91 5.15
N GLY A 39 11.62 7.58 6.00
CA GLY A 39 12.27 6.27 6.04
C GLY A 39 11.40 5.12 6.57
N LEU A 40 11.88 3.88 6.37
CA LEU A 40 11.24 2.66 6.86
C LEU A 40 11.65 2.30 8.30
N TRP A 41 12.77 2.84 8.76
CA TRP A 41 13.34 2.57 10.08
C TRP A 41 13.12 3.74 11.02
N CYS A 42 12.89 3.45 12.29
CA CYS A 42 12.76 4.49 13.29
C CYS A 42 14.12 5.09 13.62
N PRO A 43 14.26 6.44 13.63
CA PRO A 43 15.53 7.11 13.93
C PRO A 43 16.02 6.88 15.37
N CYS A 44 15.16 6.39 16.25
CA CYS A 44 15.45 6.20 17.67
C CYS A 44 15.78 4.73 18.02
N CYS A 45 14.84 3.83 17.72
CA CYS A 45 14.90 2.42 18.07
C CYS A 45 15.62 1.57 17.00
N GLY A 46 15.86 2.12 15.80
CA GLY A 46 16.37 1.38 14.64
C GLY A 46 15.44 0.24 14.18
N TYR A 47 14.21 0.18 14.71
CA TYR A 47 13.24 -0.87 14.36
C TYR A 47 12.41 -0.47 13.16
N ARG A 48 11.95 -1.47 12.40
CA ARG A 48 11.11 -1.27 11.22
C ARG A 48 9.75 -0.68 11.63
N LEU A 49 9.41 0.47 11.06
CA LEU A 49 8.15 1.16 11.30
C LEU A 49 6.98 0.39 10.68
N ARG A 50 5.87 0.30 11.41
CA ARG A 50 4.65 -0.36 10.94
C ARG A 50 3.76 0.64 10.21
N THR A 51 3.39 0.30 8.98
CA THR A 51 2.46 1.07 8.12
C THR A 51 1.05 0.47 8.05
N LYS A 52 0.87 -0.78 8.48
CA LYS A 52 -0.41 -1.49 8.42
C LYS A 52 -0.93 -1.83 9.82
N PRO A 53 -2.23 -1.65 10.11
CA PRO A 53 -2.84 -2.09 11.36
C PRO A 53 -2.59 -3.58 11.64
N ARG A 54 -2.57 -3.96 12.92
CA ARG A 54 -2.47 -5.38 13.33
C ARG A 54 -3.73 -6.17 12.99
N ASN A 55 -4.89 -5.62 13.33
CA ASN A 55 -6.14 -6.37 13.27
C ASN A 55 -6.64 -6.46 11.82
N LEU A 56 -7.11 -7.64 11.46
CA LEU A 56 -7.61 -7.95 10.12
C LEU A 56 -8.78 -7.03 9.72
N LYS A 57 -9.69 -6.73 10.65
CA LYS A 57 -10.81 -5.79 10.44
C LYS A 57 -10.33 -4.41 9.95
N TYR A 58 -9.38 -3.79 10.67
CA TYR A 58 -8.85 -2.48 10.30
C TYR A 58 -7.95 -2.52 9.08
N LYS A 59 -7.31 -3.66 8.80
CA LYS A 59 -6.51 -3.87 7.58
C LYS A 59 -7.40 -3.87 6.33
N ALA A 60 -8.58 -4.48 6.38
CA ALA A 60 -9.56 -4.43 5.29
C ALA A 60 -10.06 -2.99 5.07
N LYS A 61 -10.43 -2.28 6.15
CA LYS A 61 -10.87 -0.89 6.07
C LYS A 61 -9.82 0.05 5.47
N LEU A 62 -8.54 -0.15 5.80
CA LEU A 62 -7.46 0.65 5.22
C LEU A 62 -7.32 0.39 3.71
N ARG A 63 -7.43 -0.88 3.28
CA ARG A 63 -7.33 -1.24 1.85
C ARG A 63 -8.47 -0.66 1.03
N ALA A 64 -9.71 -0.76 1.52
CA ALA A 64 -10.87 -0.21 0.82
C ALA A 64 -10.75 1.30 0.57
N ARG A 65 -10.19 2.05 1.53
CA ARG A 65 -9.93 3.49 1.36
C ARG A 65 -8.83 3.77 0.34
N VAL A 66 -7.69 3.07 0.44
CA VAL A 66 -6.58 3.23 -0.52
C VAL A 66 -7.02 2.88 -1.94
N GLU A 67 -7.89 1.89 -2.12
CA GLU A 67 -8.45 1.52 -3.41
C GLU A 67 -9.39 2.60 -3.96
N ALA A 68 -10.27 3.17 -3.12
CA ALA A 68 -11.11 4.30 -3.51
C ALA A 68 -10.26 5.50 -3.96
N ASP A 69 -9.25 5.87 -3.17
CA ASP A 69 -8.33 6.97 -3.51
C ASP A 69 -7.59 6.72 -4.85
N GLN A 70 -7.31 5.45 -5.20
CA GLN A 70 -6.68 5.08 -6.48
C GLN A 70 -7.63 5.19 -7.67
N LEU A 71 -8.89 4.80 -7.52
CA LEU A 71 -9.89 4.93 -8.59
C LEU A 71 -10.18 6.39 -8.91
N GLU A 72 -10.28 7.24 -7.89
CA GLU A 72 -10.42 8.70 -8.06
C GLU A 72 -9.20 9.29 -8.77
N ALA A 73 -7.97 8.90 -8.37
CA ALA A 73 -6.76 9.36 -9.03
C ALA A 73 -6.66 8.92 -10.50
N VAL A 74 -7.15 7.71 -10.84
CA VAL A 74 -7.19 7.23 -12.23
C VAL A 74 -8.25 7.98 -13.05
N ALA A 75 -9.38 8.35 -12.45
CA ALA A 75 -10.41 9.16 -13.13
C ALA A 75 -9.89 10.56 -13.50
N VAL A 76 -9.19 11.22 -12.57
CA VAL A 76 -8.57 12.53 -12.85
C VAL A 76 -7.47 12.41 -13.91
N LYS A 77 -6.66 11.34 -13.85
CA LYS A 77 -5.56 11.12 -14.80
C LYS A 77 -6.02 10.71 -16.19
N ALA A 78 -7.22 10.11 -16.32
CA ALA A 78 -7.83 9.82 -17.61
C ALA A 78 -8.39 11.08 -18.29
N ALA A 79 -8.94 12.03 -17.52
CA ALA A 79 -9.44 13.30 -18.04
C ALA A 79 -8.32 14.24 -18.56
N GLU A 80 -7.12 14.19 -17.96
CA GLU A 80 -5.98 15.04 -18.39
C GLU A 80 -5.33 14.56 -19.71
N VAL A 81 -5.53 13.29 -20.11
CA VAL A 81 -4.95 12.73 -21.35
C VAL A 81 -5.77 13.10 -22.60
N GLU A 82 -7.02 13.53 -22.44
CA GLU A 82 -7.90 13.94 -23.55
C GLU A 82 -7.53 15.32 -24.15
N GLU A 83 -6.76 16.15 -23.45
CA GLU A 83 -6.49 17.54 -23.86
C GLU A 83 -5.26 17.72 -24.79
N ILE A 84 -4.48 16.66 -25.06
CA ILE A 84 -3.20 16.76 -25.81
C ILE A 84 -3.31 16.26 -27.28
N GLU A 85 -4.47 15.78 -27.76
CA GLU A 85 -4.63 15.14 -29.09
C GLU A 85 -5.25 16.02 -30.20
N LEU A 86 -5.15 17.35 -30.12
CA LEU A 86 -5.58 18.22 -31.22
C LEU A 86 -4.43 19.11 -31.70
N GLU A 87 -3.56 18.56 -32.56
CA GLU A 87 -3.25 19.14 -33.88
C GLU A 87 -2.87 18.01 -34.88
N PRO A 88 -3.55 17.90 -36.04
CA PRO A 88 -3.33 16.81 -36.98
C PRO A 88 -2.29 17.18 -38.04
N ILE A 89 -1.29 16.32 -38.21
CA ILE A 89 -0.57 16.20 -39.48
C ILE A 89 -0.68 14.78 -39.99
N ALA A 90 -1.61 14.60 -40.93
CA ALA A 90 -1.50 13.61 -42.00
C ALA A 90 -0.07 13.67 -42.59
N VAL A 91 0.61 12.60 -43.02
CA VAL A 91 0.18 11.67 -44.06
C VAL A 91 1.15 10.45 -44.13
N LYS A 92 0.62 9.33 -44.65
CA LYS A 92 1.28 8.26 -45.46
C LYS A 92 2.13 7.17 -44.78
N SER A 93 1.44 6.08 -44.45
CA SER A 93 1.61 4.71 -45.00
C SER A 93 2.97 4.20 -45.48
N ALA A 94 3.47 3.10 -44.89
CA ALA A 94 3.92 1.85 -45.56
C ALA A 94 4.48 0.86 -44.50
N LYS A 95 3.80 -0.25 -44.19
CA LYS A 95 3.95 -1.62 -44.76
C LYS A 95 5.19 -2.41 -44.28
N LYS A 96 4.92 -3.55 -43.60
CA LYS A 96 5.33 -4.96 -43.91
C LYS A 96 5.71 -5.75 -42.63
N THR A 97 4.80 -6.51 -42.03
CA THR A 97 4.54 -7.98 -42.11
C THR A 97 5.46 -8.91 -41.28
N LYS A 98 4.77 -9.83 -40.56
CA LYS A 98 5.17 -11.14 -39.99
C LYS A 98 6.00 -11.07 -38.69
N THR A 99 5.69 -11.80 -37.63
CA THR A 99 5.44 -13.25 -37.63
C THR A 99 4.56 -13.69 -36.44
N ALA A 100 3.64 -14.60 -36.73
CA ALA A 100 2.84 -15.30 -35.75
C ALA A 100 3.66 -16.37 -35.01
N LYS A 101 3.45 -16.50 -33.69
CA LYS A 101 3.44 -17.81 -33.03
C LYS A 101 2.50 -17.77 -31.84
N ALA A 102 1.36 -18.44 -32.02
CA ALA A 102 0.39 -18.76 -30.99
C ALA A 102 0.86 -19.94 -30.13
N LYS A 103 0.49 -19.95 -28.85
CA LYS A 103 -0.08 -21.09 -28.07
C LYS A 103 -0.02 -20.77 -26.56
N THR A 104 -1.18 -20.55 -25.91
CA THR A 104 -1.93 -21.47 -25.01
C THR A 104 -1.76 -21.11 -23.53
N THR A 105 -2.72 -20.41 -22.93
CA THR A 105 -3.78 -20.95 -22.03
C THR A 105 -3.28 -21.70 -20.78
N LYS A 106 -3.49 -21.13 -19.59
CA LYS A 106 -4.51 -21.62 -18.64
C LYS A 106 -4.61 -20.72 -17.39
N ALA A 107 -5.86 -20.54 -16.98
CA ALA A 107 -6.33 -19.88 -15.76
C ALA A 107 -6.04 -20.70 -14.48
N LYS A 108 -6.60 -20.21 -13.36
CA LYS A 108 -6.84 -20.85 -12.04
C LYS A 108 -5.64 -20.80 -11.06
N THR A 109 -5.77 -20.55 -9.76
CA THR A 109 -6.82 -20.11 -8.82
C THR A 109 -6.23 -20.11 -7.40
N VAL A 110 -6.79 -19.28 -6.48
CA VAL A 110 -6.93 -19.41 -4.99
C VAL A 110 -5.75 -19.84 -4.09
N LYS A 111 -5.43 -19.06 -3.03
CA LYS A 111 -5.72 -19.26 -1.56
C LYS A 111 -5.23 -20.62 -1.00
N ALA A 112 -4.73 -20.79 0.22
CA ALA A 112 -4.60 -19.97 1.42
C ALA A 112 -3.59 -20.66 2.36
N ALA A 113 -3.04 -19.89 3.28
CA ALA A 113 -2.40 -20.39 4.49
C ALA A 113 -3.42 -21.02 5.45
N ALA A 114 -3.04 -22.10 6.13
CA ALA A 114 -3.61 -22.46 7.43
C ALA A 114 -2.59 -23.27 8.24
N LYS A 115 -1.95 -22.58 9.19
CA LYS A 115 -1.15 -23.15 10.28
C LYS A 115 -2.14 -23.50 11.40
N LYS A 116 -2.32 -24.78 11.73
CA LYS A 116 -3.03 -25.19 12.94
C LYS A 116 -2.03 -25.33 14.08
N VAL A 117 -2.15 -24.47 15.08
CA VAL A 117 -1.56 -24.64 16.41
C VAL A 117 -2.61 -25.40 17.22
N ALA A 118 -2.31 -26.63 17.62
CA ALA A 118 -3.09 -27.34 18.61
C ALA A 118 -2.58 -26.91 19.99
N VAL A 119 -3.44 -26.23 20.73
CA VAL A 119 -3.23 -25.92 22.15
C VAL A 119 -3.79 -27.10 22.94
N THR A 120 -2.96 -27.66 23.81
CA THR A 120 -3.28 -28.68 24.80
C THR A 120 -4.23 -28.12 25.87
N PRO A 121 -5.30 -28.82 26.26
CA PRO A 121 -6.15 -28.37 27.35
C PRO A 121 -5.46 -28.61 28.70
N VAL A 122 -5.37 -27.55 29.50
CA VAL A 122 -5.02 -27.59 30.92
C VAL A 122 -6.27 -28.04 31.68
N ALA A 123 -6.19 -29.18 32.36
CA ALA A 123 -7.21 -29.63 33.30
C ALA A 123 -7.00 -28.95 34.66
N ILE A 124 -8.12 -28.56 35.27
CA ILE A 124 -8.26 -28.00 36.63
C ILE A 124 -7.92 -29.09 37.65
#